data_AF-A0A2T5PGK0-F1
#
_entry.id   AF-A0A2T5PGK0-F1
#
_cell.length_a   1.000
_cell.length_b   1.000
_cell.length_c   1.000
_cell.angle_alpha   90.00
_cell.angle_beta   90.00
_cell.angle_gamma   90.00
#
_symmetry.space_group_name_H-M   'P 1'
#
loop_
_entity.id
_entity.type
_entity.pdbx_description
1 polymer ?
#
loop_
_entity_poly.entity_id
_entity_poly.type
_entity_poly.pdbx_seq_one_letter_code
_entity_poly.pdbx_strand_id
1 'polypeptide(L)' 'MTAPEEIHNVSQSQFSVSRHFGGCTYMGQSYIYDAGQDRLIRRDVYLARLKEGKAEANALRNAERTRWTEAQKHLF' A
#
# COMPACT_ATOMS: atom_id res chain seq x y z
N MET A 1 18.55 16.22 -6.92
CA MET A 1 17.10 16.23 -6.65
C MET A 1 16.74 14.88 -6.05
N THR A 2 16.00 14.87 -4.95
CA THR A 2 15.44 13.65 -4.35
C THR A 2 14.25 13.16 -5.18
N ALA A 3 14.18 11.85 -5.42
CA ALA A 3 13.06 11.26 -6.15
C ALA A 3 11.77 11.37 -5.30
N PRO A 4 10.64 11.81 -5.88
CA PRO A 4 9.38 11.91 -5.15
C PRO A 4 8.91 10.54 -4.65
N GLU A 5 8.08 10.53 -3.62
CA GLU A 5 7.42 9.29 -3.17
C GLU A 5 6.16 9.01 -3.97
N GLU A 6 5.44 10.08 -4.35
CA GLU A 6 4.22 10.02 -5.14
C GLU A 6 4.23 11.04 -6.28
N ILE A 7 3.58 10.68 -7.38
CA ILE A 7 3.32 11.57 -8.52
C ILE A 7 1.81 11.50 -8.79
N HIS A 8 1.12 12.63 -8.71
CA HIS A 8 -0.34 12.71 -8.85
C HIS A 8 -0.76 13.16 -10.25
N ASN A 9 -2.06 13.03 -10.55
CA ASN A 9 -2.68 13.41 -11.83
C ASN A 9 -1.99 12.73 -13.01
N VAL A 10 -1.66 11.44 -12.84
CA VAL A 10 -0.87 10.67 -13.81
C VAL A 10 -1.55 10.65 -15.17
N SER A 11 -2.88 10.50 -15.20
CA SER A 11 -3.68 10.51 -16.42
C SER A 11 -3.57 11.79 -17.24
N GLN A 12 -3.29 12.93 -16.61
CA GLN A 12 -3.20 14.25 -17.24
C GLN A 12 -1.76 14.74 -17.44
N SER A 13 -0.78 13.85 -17.22
CA SER A 13 0.65 14.19 -17.27
C SER A 13 1.38 13.40 -18.36
N GLN A 14 2.68 13.69 -18.52
CA GLN A 14 3.59 12.89 -19.35
C GLN A 14 3.69 11.41 -18.92
N PHE A 15 3.23 11.07 -17.70
CA PHE A 15 3.23 9.70 -17.17
C PHE A 15 1.95 8.92 -17.49
N SER A 16 1.04 9.46 -18.30
CA SER A 16 -0.25 8.82 -18.62
C SER A 16 -0.12 7.41 -19.18
N VAL A 17 1.00 7.10 -19.87
CA VAL A 17 1.31 5.77 -20.40
C VAL A 17 1.45 4.72 -19.30
N SER A 18 1.94 5.09 -18.11
CA SER A 18 2.09 4.18 -16.97
C SER A 18 0.80 3.50 -16.55
N ARG A 19 -0.36 4.11 -16.86
CA ARG A 19 -1.69 3.56 -16.62
C ARG A 19 -1.94 2.25 -17.36
N HIS A 20 -1.31 2.08 -18.51
CA HIS A 20 -1.46 0.93 -19.39
C HIS A 20 -0.46 -0.19 -19.08
N PHE A 21 0.63 0.12 -18.36
CA PHE A 21 1.71 -0.82 -18.05
C PHE A 21 1.88 -1.06 -16.54
N GLY A 22 1.04 -0.44 -15.70
CA GLY A 22 1.05 -0.59 -14.25
C GLY A 22 2.14 0.19 -13.51
N GLY A 23 2.90 1.06 -14.19
CA GLY A 23 3.99 1.81 -13.57
C GLY A 23 5.00 2.41 -14.56
N CYS A 24 6.12 2.91 -14.03
CA CYS A 24 7.28 3.33 -14.82
C CYS A 24 8.55 3.42 -13.94
N THR A 25 9.69 3.60 -14.60
CA THR A 25 10.93 4.02 -13.93
C THR A 25 11.15 5.51 -14.14
N TYR A 26 11.35 6.26 -13.07
CA TYR A 26 11.59 7.71 -13.10
C TYR A 26 12.63 8.10 -12.05
N MET A 27 13.59 8.97 -12.41
CA MET A 27 14.70 9.37 -11.53
C MET A 27 15.46 8.16 -10.91
N GLY A 28 15.63 7.08 -11.68
CA GLY A 28 16.28 5.84 -11.21
C GLY A 28 15.46 4.99 -10.24
N GLN A 29 14.20 5.33 -10.00
CA GLN A 29 13.31 4.63 -9.07
C GLN A 29 12.13 3.99 -9.81
N SER A 30 11.69 2.81 -9.36
CA SER A 30 10.48 2.16 -9.88
C SER A 30 9.24 2.69 -9.18
N TYR A 31 8.20 2.98 -9.95
CA TYR A 31 6.90 3.40 -9.46
C TYR A 31 5.81 2.43 -9.93
N ILE A 32 4.80 2.26 -9.10
CA ILE A 32 3.61 1.45 -9.36
C ILE A 32 2.43 2.41 -9.52
N TYR A 33 1.62 2.20 -10.55
CA TYR A 33 0.42 3.00 -10.77
C TYR A 33 -0.73 2.52 -9.90
N ASP A 34 -1.31 3.45 -9.15
CA ASP A 34 -2.51 3.28 -8.34
C ASP A 34 -3.70 3.92 -9.09
N ALA A 35 -4.50 3.07 -9.73
CA ALA A 35 -5.66 3.49 -10.52
C ALA A 35 -6.79 4.08 -9.65
N GLY A 36 -6.86 3.73 -8.37
CA GLY A 36 -7.91 4.21 -7.47
C GLY A 36 -7.76 5.71 -7.13
N GLN A 37 -6.52 6.21 -7.18
CA GLN A 37 -6.21 7.61 -6.82
C GLN A 37 -5.47 8.38 -7.94
N ASP A 38 -5.40 7.82 -9.15
CA ASP A 38 -4.67 8.38 -10.31
C ASP A 38 -3.27 8.90 -9.97
N ARG A 39 -2.48 8.04 -9.32
CA ARG A 39 -1.13 8.37 -8.86
C ARG A 39 -0.12 7.27 -9.11
N LEU A 40 1.16 7.62 -9.17
CA LEU A 40 2.28 6.70 -9.14
C LEU A 40 2.88 6.72 -7.73
N ILE A 41 3.12 5.56 -7.15
CA ILE A 41 3.73 5.40 -5.82
C ILE A 41 5.08 4.72 -6.00
N ARG A 42 6.13 5.26 -5.40
CA ARG A 42 7.46 4.64 -5.45
C ARG A 42 7.41 3.25 -4.81
N ARG A 43 8.08 2.28 -5.41
CA ARG A 43 7.91 0.85 -5.08
C ARG A 43 8.24 0.52 -3.62
N ASP A 44 9.30 1.10 -3.08
CA ASP A 44 9.69 0.96 -1.67
C ASP A 44 8.57 1.45 -0.73
N VAL A 45 8.01 2.62 -1.01
CA VAL A 45 6.91 3.22 -0.25
C VAL A 45 5.65 2.35 -0.35
N TYR A 46 5.32 1.89 -1.55
CA TYR A 46 4.17 1.00 -1.78
C TYR A 46 4.30 -0.30 -0.96
N LEU A 47 5.48 -0.93 -0.98
CA LEU A 47 5.74 -2.16 -0.23
C LEU A 47 5.72 -1.94 1.29
N ALA A 48 6.21 -0.78 1.77
CA ALA A 48 6.14 -0.42 3.18
C ALA A 48 4.67 -0.31 3.66
N ARG A 49 3.82 0.39 2.90
CA ARG A 49 2.38 0.50 3.19
C ARG A 49 1.66 -0.84 3.20
N LEU A 50 1.98 -1.73 2.26
CA LEU A 50 1.43 -3.09 2.26
C LEU A 50 1.85 -3.89 3.50
N LYS A 51 3.06 -3.69 4.00
CA LYS A 51 3.54 -4.35 5.22
C LYS A 51 2.82 -3.83 6.45
N GLU A 52 2.61 -2.52 6.55
CA GLU A 52 1.86 -1.88 7.62
C GLU A 52 0.41 -2.37 7.68
N GLY A 53 -0.30 -2.35 6.54
CA GLY A 53 -1.68 -2.85 6.50
C GLY A 53 -1.81 -4.33 6.88
N LYS A 54 -0.84 -5.17 6.52
CA LYS A 54 -0.79 -6.57 6.97
C LYS A 54 -0.58 -6.69 8.48
N ALA A 55 0.26 -5.84 9.07
CA ALA A 55 0.50 -5.83 10.51
C ALA A 55 -0.78 -5.43 11.27
N GLU A 56 -1.49 -4.41 10.81
CA GLU A 56 -2.77 -3.98 11.37
C GLU A 56 -3.83 -5.09 11.29
N ALA A 57 -4.01 -5.72 10.12
CA ALA A 57 -4.94 -6.82 9.95
C ALA A 57 -4.63 -8.00 10.89
N ASN A 58 -3.35 -8.34 11.06
CA ASN A 58 -2.93 -9.38 11.99
C ASN A 58 -3.19 -9.00 13.46
N ALA A 59 -2.99 -7.73 13.83
CA ALA A 59 -3.27 -7.24 15.18
C ALA A 59 -4.76 -7.36 15.52
N LEU A 60 -5.64 -6.96 14.60
CA LEU A 60 -7.09 -7.10 14.74
C LEU A 60 -7.51 -8.56 14.91
N ARG A 61 -7.01 -9.45 14.05
CA ARG A 61 -7.28 -10.90 14.14
C ARG A 61 -6.83 -11.48 15.48
N ASN A 62 -5.65 -11.08 15.96
CA ASN A 62 -5.12 -11.56 17.23
C ASN A 62 -5.94 -11.04 18.42
N ALA A 63 -6.36 -9.77 18.40
CA ALA A 63 -7.23 -9.20 19.43
C ALA A 63 -8.58 -9.94 19.50
N GLU A 64 -9.18 -10.23 18.35
CA GLU A 64 -10.42 -11.00 18.29
C GLU A 64 -10.23 -12.42 18.85
N ARG A 65 -9.14 -13.11 18.46
CA ARG A 65 -8.82 -14.43 19.01
C ARG A 65 -8.61 -14.40 20.52
N THR A 66 -7.91 -13.40 21.04
CA THR A 66 -7.72 -13.22 22.49
C THR A 66 -9.07 -13.06 23.19
N ARG A 67 -9.96 -12.22 22.66
CA ARG A 67 -11.31 -12.01 23.20
C ARG A 67 -12.12 -13.31 23.26
N TRP A 68 -12.10 -14.11 22.18
CA TRP A 68 -12.78 -15.41 22.16
C TRP A 68 -12.18 -16.41 23.15
N THR A 69 -10.85 -16.44 23.25
CA THR A 69 -10.14 -17.31 24.19
C THR A 69 -10.44 -16.95 25.64
N GLU A 70 -10.50 -15.66 25.97
CA GLU A 70 -10.89 -15.18 27.30
C GLU A 70 -12.35 -15.51 27.62
N ALA A 71 -13.27 -15.26 26.68
CA ALA A 71 -14.68 -15.63 26.86
C ALA A 71 -14.84 -17.13 27.12
N GLN A 72 -14.08 -17.98 26.41
CA GLN A 72 -14.12 -19.43 26.58
C GLN A 72 -13.57 -19.89 27.95
N LYS A 73 -12.61 -19.18 28.55
CA LYS A 73 -12.08 -19.49 29.89
C LYS A 73 -13.11 -19.28 31.00
N HIS A 74 -14.13 -18.47 30.78
CA HIS A 74 -15.20 -18.22 31.74
C HIS A 74 -16.42 -19.13 31.56
N LEU A 75 -16.38 -20.04 30.58
CA LEU A 75 -17.45 -20.98 30.25
C LEU A 75 -17.28 -22.36 30.92
N PHE A 76 -16.15 -22.61 31.59
CA PHE A 76 -15.82 -23.81 32.36
C PHE A 76 -15.15 -23.42 33.68
#